data_AF-A0A1D7NPN0-F1
#
_entry.id   AF-A0A1D7NPN0-F1
#
_cell.length_a   1.000
_cell.length_b   1.000
_cell.length_c   1.000
_cell.angle_alpha   90.00
_cell.angle_beta   90.00
_cell.angle_gamma   90.00
#
_symmetry.space_group_name_H-M   'P 1'
#
loop_
_entity.id
_entity.type
_entity.pdbx_description
1 polymer ?
#
loop_
_entity_poly.entity_id
_entity_poly.type
_entity_poly.pdbx_seq_one_letter_code
_entity_poly.pdbx_strand_id
1 'polypeptide(L)'
;MQIAITKGAAQDHVAVTRADGSQAAFAFPKKGPYPHDAFHYFIERELGMNQGFWGLVASGMEPDAVQALALAGGHASAKRAAAPDAGIVELLQAERLVECFEAASWGGGADDPAIMAMAEPAWATSHVSVPQGVPERLGAIRGAIDEFCDQWAAAPEGAMFVLEWPDGKGDRA
;
A
#
# COMPACT_ATOMS: atom_id res chain seq x y z
N MET A 1 7.31 -7.14 11.91
CA MET A 1 8.18 -7.18 10.71
C MET A 1 8.71 -5.79 10.44
N GLN A 2 10.00 -5.65 10.13
CA GLN A 2 10.62 -4.35 9.83
C GLN A 2 10.73 -4.14 8.32
N ILE A 3 10.36 -2.95 7.85
CA ILE A 3 10.44 -2.52 6.45
C ILE A 3 11.32 -1.27 6.39
N ALA A 4 12.45 -1.36 5.70
CA ALA A 4 13.34 -0.23 5.47
C ALA A 4 13.24 0.23 4.02
N ILE A 5 12.78 1.46 3.79
CA ILE A 5 12.68 2.08 2.47
C ILE A 5 13.79 3.12 2.35
N THR A 6 14.70 2.91 1.41
CA THR A 6 15.83 3.81 1.12
C THR A 6 15.55 4.60 -0.15
N LYS A 7 15.62 5.94 -0.04
CA LYS A 7 15.43 6.87 -1.15
C LYS A 7 16.56 6.72 -2.16
N GLY A 8 16.26 6.31 -3.38
CA GLY A 8 17.25 6.26 -4.46
C GLY A 8 16.99 7.27 -5.56
N ALA A 9 18.01 7.49 -6.39
CA ALA A 9 17.97 8.44 -7.50
C ALA A 9 17.00 8.00 -8.61
N ALA A 10 17.07 6.72 -9.02
CA ALA A 10 16.26 6.17 -10.12
C ALA A 10 15.13 5.23 -9.64
N GLN A 11 15.34 4.57 -8.51
CA GLN A 11 14.43 3.61 -7.91
C GLN A 11 14.60 3.66 -6.39
N ASP A 12 13.53 3.40 -5.66
CA ASP A 12 13.62 3.22 -4.20
C ASP A 12 13.92 1.77 -3.89
N HIS A 13 14.69 1.56 -2.82
CA HIS A 13 15.13 0.24 -2.40
C HIS A 13 14.45 -0.14 -1.11
N VAL A 14 13.91 -1.35 -1.07
CA VAL A 14 13.21 -1.87 0.10
C VAL A 14 13.94 -3.09 0.64
N ALA A 15 14.19 -3.09 1.94
CA ALA A 15 14.69 -4.24 2.68
C ALA A 15 13.70 -4.61 3.78
N VAL A 16 13.36 -5.89 3.86
CA VAL A 16 12.40 -6.43 4.81
C VAL A 16 13.11 -7.44 5.71
N THR A 17 12.87 -7.34 7.00
CA THR A 17 13.22 -8.39 7.98
C THR A 17 11.96 -8.85 8.67
N ARG A 18 11.55 -10.10 8.43
CA ARG A 18 10.36 -10.71 9.01
C ARG A 18 10.60 -11.13 10.45
N ALA A 19 9.53 -11.46 11.18
CA ALA A 19 9.61 -11.85 12.59
C ALA A 19 10.43 -13.14 12.81
N ASP A 20 10.48 -14.03 11.82
CA ASP A 20 11.30 -15.25 11.84
C ASP A 20 12.78 -15.01 11.48
N GLY A 21 13.15 -13.75 11.20
CA GLY A 21 14.49 -13.35 10.78
C GLY A 21 14.76 -13.54 9.29
N SER A 22 13.82 -14.08 8.50
CA SER A 22 13.96 -14.13 7.05
C SER A 22 13.97 -12.73 6.45
N GLN A 23 14.71 -12.56 5.36
CA GLN A 23 14.90 -11.27 4.72
C GLN A 23 14.52 -11.31 3.26
N ALA A 24 13.99 -10.20 2.76
CA ALA A 24 13.73 -9.97 1.35
C ALA A 24 14.21 -8.56 1.00
N ALA A 25 14.71 -8.38 -0.23
CA ALA A 25 15.12 -7.08 -0.73
C ALA A 25 14.71 -6.94 -2.20
N PHE A 26 14.22 -5.76 -2.55
CA PHE A 26 13.66 -5.47 -3.86
C PHE A 26 13.71 -3.96 -4.11
N ALA A 27 13.39 -3.55 -5.33
CA ALA A 27 13.39 -2.14 -5.68
C ALA A 27 12.20 -1.80 -6.59
N PHE A 28 11.72 -0.57 -6.46
CA PHE A 28 10.62 -0.07 -7.28
C PHE A 28 11.05 1.10 -8.14
N PRO A 29 10.70 1.08 -9.44
CA PRO A 29 10.81 2.25 -10.29
C PRO A 29 10.02 3.42 -9.69
N LYS A 30 10.57 4.63 -9.78
CA LYS A 30 9.85 5.85 -9.43
C LYS A 30 8.62 6.02 -10.35
N LYS A 31 7.42 5.78 -9.83
CA LYS A 31 6.15 6.16 -10.51
C LYS A 31 5.85 7.66 -10.33
N GLY A 32 6.24 8.20 -9.19
CA GLY A 32 6.05 9.60 -8.81
C GLY A 32 7.07 10.03 -7.74
N PRO A 33 6.84 11.15 -7.04
CA PRO A 33 7.76 11.70 -6.05
C PRO A 33 7.92 10.83 -4.78
N TYR A 34 6.91 10.00 -4.48
CA TYR A 34 6.81 9.25 -3.23
C TYR A 34 6.83 7.73 -3.49
N PRO A 35 7.34 6.91 -2.55
CA PRO A 35 7.42 5.47 -2.71
C PRO A 35 6.04 4.82 -2.55
N HIS A 36 5.59 4.12 -3.59
CA HIS A 36 4.29 3.45 -3.66
C HIS A 36 4.04 2.50 -2.47
N ASP A 37 5.03 1.71 -2.05
CA ASP A 37 4.82 0.73 -0.97
C ASP A 37 4.73 1.37 0.42
N ALA A 38 5.16 2.62 0.59
CA ALA A 38 4.89 3.33 1.83
C ALA A 38 3.38 3.62 1.97
N PHE A 39 2.68 3.88 0.88
CA PHE A 39 1.22 4.07 0.90
C PHE A 39 0.52 2.78 1.34
N HIS A 40 0.95 1.63 0.78
CA HIS A 40 0.49 0.32 1.25
C HIS A 40 0.68 0.17 2.76
N TYR A 41 1.83 0.58 3.31
CA TYR A 41 2.07 0.47 4.75
C TYR A 41 1.04 1.24 5.57
N PHE A 42 0.83 2.53 5.26
CA PHE A 42 -0.09 3.37 6.05
C PHE A 42 -1.55 2.94 5.89
N ILE A 43 -1.97 2.61 4.68
CA ILE A 43 -3.33 2.17 4.39
C ILE A 43 -3.62 0.83 5.05
N GLU A 44 -2.80 -0.18 4.79
CA GLU A 44 -3.08 -1.54 5.24
C GLU A 44 -2.96 -1.65 6.76
N ARG A 45 -1.98 -0.96 7.37
CA ARG A 45 -1.82 -0.94 8.83
C ARG A 45 -3.03 -0.30 9.52
N GLU A 46 -3.48 0.86 9.02
CA GLU A 46 -4.59 1.59 9.65
C GLU A 46 -5.92 0.84 9.49
N LEU A 47 -6.12 0.16 8.35
CA LEU A 47 -7.31 -0.64 8.09
C LEU A 47 -7.25 -2.07 8.68
N GLY A 48 -6.09 -2.48 9.21
CA GLY A 48 -5.89 -3.83 9.75
C GLY A 48 -5.89 -4.93 8.67
N MET A 49 -5.49 -4.58 7.44
CA MET A 49 -5.46 -5.48 6.30
C MET A 49 -4.29 -6.46 6.39
N ASN A 50 -4.58 -7.76 6.34
CA ASN A 50 -3.57 -8.83 6.48
C ASN A 50 -3.36 -9.65 5.20
N GLN A 51 -4.19 -9.43 4.18
CA GLN A 51 -4.11 -9.98 2.83
C GLN A 51 -3.92 -8.87 1.78
N GLY A 52 -3.50 -7.68 2.23
CA GLY A 52 -2.88 -6.66 1.39
C GLY A 52 -1.41 -7.00 1.09
N PHE A 53 -0.69 -6.08 0.46
CA PHE A 53 0.71 -6.26 0.08
C PHE A 53 1.61 -6.59 1.27
N TRP A 54 1.62 -5.74 2.31
CA TRP A 54 2.49 -5.93 3.47
C TRP A 54 2.03 -7.07 4.36
N GLY A 55 0.71 -7.29 4.47
CA GLY A 55 0.16 -8.46 5.14
C GLY A 55 0.65 -9.78 4.53
N LEU A 56 0.63 -9.89 3.19
CA LEU A 56 1.13 -11.06 2.48
C LEU A 56 2.64 -11.22 2.60
N VAL A 57 3.42 -10.13 2.49
CA VAL A 57 4.87 -10.18 2.72
C VAL A 57 5.19 -10.62 4.16
N ALA A 58 4.47 -10.11 5.15
CA ALA A 58 4.61 -10.52 6.55
C ALA A 58 4.26 -11.99 6.80
N SER A 59 3.35 -12.56 5.99
CA SER A 59 3.00 -13.98 6.03
C SER A 59 4.06 -14.91 5.43
N GLY A 60 5.14 -14.35 4.87
CA GLY A 60 6.25 -15.09 4.25
C GLY A 60 6.19 -15.16 2.73
N MET A 61 5.25 -14.49 2.08
CA MET A 61 5.25 -14.39 0.61
C MET A 61 6.40 -13.48 0.14
N GLU A 62 7.03 -13.85 -0.96
CA GLU A 62 8.05 -13.01 -1.60
C GLU A 62 7.40 -11.82 -2.33
N PRO A 63 7.96 -10.61 -2.26
CA PRO A 63 7.38 -9.42 -2.88
C PRO A 63 7.04 -9.57 -4.37
N ASP A 64 7.90 -10.24 -5.14
CA ASP A 64 7.66 -10.50 -6.56
C ASP A 64 6.45 -11.42 -6.80
N ALA A 65 6.19 -12.37 -5.88
CA ALA A 65 5.03 -13.23 -5.95
C ALA A 65 3.74 -12.47 -5.62
N VAL A 66 3.78 -11.54 -4.67
CA VAL A 66 2.65 -10.63 -4.37
C VAL A 66 2.34 -9.73 -5.57
N GLN A 67 3.38 -9.14 -6.19
CA GLN A 67 3.21 -8.32 -7.39
C GLN A 67 2.64 -9.12 -8.56
N ALA A 68 3.12 -10.35 -8.79
CA ALA A 68 2.57 -11.24 -9.81
C ALA A 68 1.08 -11.55 -9.55
N LEU A 69 0.70 -11.74 -8.29
CA LEU A 69 -0.69 -11.94 -7.87
C LEU A 69 -1.56 -10.71 -8.14
N ALA A 70 -1.08 -9.52 -7.76
CA ALA A 70 -1.76 -8.25 -8.03
C ALA A 70 -1.93 -8.01 -9.54
N LEU A 71 -0.88 -8.26 -10.34
CA LEU A 71 -0.93 -8.13 -11.79
C LEU A 71 -1.92 -9.11 -12.42
N ALA A 72 -1.93 -10.37 -11.99
CA ALA A 72 -2.88 -11.38 -12.47
C ALA A 72 -4.34 -11.01 -12.11
N GLY A 73 -4.55 -10.45 -10.91
CA GLY A 73 -5.85 -9.97 -10.46
C GLY A 73 -6.32 -8.65 -11.09
N GLY A 74 -5.39 -7.75 -11.41
CA GLY A 74 -5.65 -6.39 -11.90
C GLY A 74 -5.66 -6.22 -13.43
N HIS A 75 -5.03 -7.13 -14.19
CA HIS A 75 -5.01 -7.10 -15.67
C HIS A 75 -6.19 -7.84 -16.33
N ALA A 76 -7.30 -8.05 -15.63
CA ALA A 76 -8.54 -8.43 -16.30
C ALA A 76 -8.96 -7.26 -17.20
N SER A 77 -8.49 -7.22 -18.44
CA SER A 77 -8.93 -6.26 -19.44
C SER A 77 -10.45 -6.18 -19.40
N ALA A 78 -11.04 -5.00 -19.60
CA ALA A 78 -12.49 -4.74 -19.42
C ALA A 78 -13.46 -5.72 -20.14
N LYS A 79 -12.96 -6.63 -21.00
CA LYS A 79 -13.69 -7.76 -21.60
C LYS A 79 -13.71 -9.06 -20.75
N ARG A 80 -12.98 -9.12 -19.63
CA ARG A 80 -12.75 -10.31 -18.79
C ARG A 80 -12.83 -10.04 -17.29
N ALA A 81 -13.27 -8.85 -16.88
CA ALA A 81 -13.44 -8.52 -15.48
C ALA A 81 -14.54 -9.41 -14.87
N ALA A 82 -14.12 -10.44 -14.15
CA ALA A 82 -14.95 -11.31 -13.33
C ALA A 82 -14.73 -10.93 -11.86
N ALA A 83 -15.60 -11.42 -10.98
CA ALA A 83 -15.35 -11.31 -9.55
C ALA A 83 -13.97 -11.91 -9.23
N PRO A 84 -13.10 -11.18 -8.50
CA PRO A 84 -11.77 -11.67 -8.16
C PRO A 84 -11.86 -12.88 -7.22
N ASP A 85 -10.81 -13.70 -7.23
CA ASP A 85 -10.67 -14.77 -6.24
C ASP A 85 -10.65 -14.17 -4.82
N ALA A 86 -11.29 -14.86 -3.86
CA ALA A 86 -11.43 -14.36 -2.50
C ALA A 86 -10.08 -14.02 -1.83
N GLY A 87 -9.00 -14.71 -2.23
CA GLY A 87 -7.65 -14.49 -1.71
C GLY A 87 -6.96 -13.22 -2.20
N ILE A 88 -7.53 -12.47 -3.14
CA ILE A 88 -6.94 -11.22 -3.68
C ILE A 88 -7.83 -10.00 -3.49
N VAL A 89 -9.00 -10.14 -2.86
CA VAL A 89 -9.96 -9.04 -2.67
C VAL A 89 -9.32 -7.89 -1.87
N GLU A 90 -8.70 -8.20 -0.74
CA GLU A 90 -8.07 -7.18 0.12
C GLU A 90 -6.86 -6.53 -0.54
N LEU A 91 -6.09 -7.29 -1.33
CA LEU A 91 -4.99 -6.77 -2.15
C LEU A 91 -5.47 -5.74 -3.17
N LEU A 92 -6.55 -6.04 -3.92
CA LEU A 92 -7.14 -5.11 -4.88
C LEU A 92 -7.77 -3.90 -4.19
N GLN A 93 -8.40 -4.11 -3.04
CA GLN A 93 -8.96 -3.05 -2.21
C GLN A 93 -7.89 -2.04 -1.78
N ALA A 94 -6.75 -2.53 -1.26
CA ALA A 94 -5.62 -1.71 -0.88
C ALA A 94 -5.04 -0.96 -2.09
N GLU A 95 -4.78 -1.65 -3.20
CA GLU A 95 -4.23 -1.05 -4.42
C GLU A 95 -5.06 0.13 -4.93
N ARG A 96 -6.39 -0.03 -5.01
CA ARG A 96 -7.27 1.06 -5.48
C ARG A 96 -7.24 2.28 -4.58
N LEU A 97 -7.08 2.08 -3.27
CA LEU A 97 -6.97 3.19 -2.32
C LEU A 97 -5.58 3.85 -2.40
N VAL A 98 -4.52 3.05 -2.54
CA VAL A 98 -3.15 3.52 -2.77
C VAL A 98 -3.10 4.44 -3.98
N GLU A 99 -3.65 4.02 -5.12
CA GLU A 99 -3.70 4.82 -6.35
C GLU A 99 -4.42 6.17 -6.15
N CYS A 100 -5.48 6.20 -5.34
CA CYS A 100 -6.22 7.44 -5.03
C CYS A 100 -5.41 8.39 -4.14
N PHE A 101 -4.73 7.86 -3.12
CA PHE A 101 -3.85 8.66 -2.28
C PHE A 101 -2.61 9.15 -3.04
N GLU A 102 -2.00 8.32 -3.91
CA GLU A 102 -0.91 8.75 -4.79
C GLU A 102 -1.37 9.91 -5.69
N ALA A 103 -2.52 9.76 -6.36
CA ALA A 103 -3.08 10.81 -7.20
C ALA A 103 -3.34 12.12 -6.42
N ALA A 104 -3.89 12.02 -5.20
CA ALA A 104 -4.10 13.16 -4.32
C ALA A 104 -2.76 13.83 -3.94
N SER A 105 -1.79 13.07 -3.43
CA SER A 105 -0.50 13.59 -2.98
C SER A 105 0.32 14.21 -4.13
N TRP A 106 0.18 13.71 -5.36
CA TRP A 106 0.84 14.31 -6.53
C TRP A 106 0.11 15.55 -7.03
N GLY A 107 -1.21 15.63 -6.81
CA GLY A 107 -2.07 16.74 -7.21
C GLY A 107 -2.11 17.94 -6.24
N GLY A 108 -1.34 17.89 -5.14
CA GLY A 108 -1.33 18.93 -4.11
C GLY A 108 -2.31 18.71 -2.95
N GLY A 109 -2.83 17.49 -2.81
CA GLY A 109 -3.71 17.06 -1.72
C GLY A 109 -5.18 16.93 -2.11
N ALA A 110 -5.92 16.19 -1.31
CA ALA A 110 -7.37 16.03 -1.40
C ALA A 110 -7.95 15.86 0.02
N ASP A 111 -9.21 16.23 0.23
CA ASP A 111 -9.92 15.93 1.47
C ASP A 111 -10.54 14.52 1.43
N ASP A 112 -10.97 14.02 2.58
CA ASP A 112 -11.51 12.66 2.71
C ASP A 112 -12.72 12.41 1.77
N PRO A 113 -13.68 13.36 1.59
CA PRO A 113 -14.75 13.21 0.60
C PRO A 113 -14.24 13.07 -0.84
N ALA A 114 -13.24 13.86 -1.25
CA ALA A 114 -12.67 13.74 -2.58
C ALA A 114 -11.95 12.39 -2.77
N ILE A 115 -11.22 11.91 -1.75
CA ILE A 115 -10.56 10.59 -1.79
C ILE A 115 -11.61 9.48 -1.91
N MET A 116 -12.71 9.52 -1.14
CA MET A 116 -13.82 8.56 -1.29
C MET A 116 -14.43 8.60 -2.69
N ALA A 117 -14.69 9.79 -3.23
CA ALA A 117 -15.27 9.95 -4.55
C ALA A 117 -14.38 9.38 -5.67
N MET A 118 -13.05 9.33 -5.47
CA MET A 118 -12.12 8.66 -6.37
C MET A 118 -12.08 7.14 -6.13
N ALA A 119 -12.08 6.69 -4.88
CA ALA A 119 -11.89 5.28 -4.53
C ALA A 119 -13.12 4.40 -4.82
N GLU A 120 -14.34 4.90 -4.58
CA GLU A 120 -15.59 4.17 -4.84
C GLU A 120 -15.71 3.61 -6.27
N PRO A 121 -15.57 4.42 -7.34
CA PRO A 121 -15.62 3.90 -8.70
C PRO A 121 -14.43 2.96 -9.02
N ALA A 122 -13.28 3.16 -8.38
CA ALA A 122 -12.09 2.33 -8.57
C ALA A 122 -12.28 0.91 -8.01
N TRP A 123 -12.86 0.78 -6.82
CA TRP A 123 -13.26 -0.52 -6.24
C TRP A 123 -14.37 -1.17 -7.06
N ALA A 124 -15.40 -0.41 -7.46
CA ALA A 124 -16.50 -0.94 -8.27
C ALA A 124 -16.01 -1.50 -9.62
N THR A 125 -15.10 -0.81 -10.28
CA THR A 125 -14.47 -1.26 -11.54
C THR A 125 -13.60 -2.50 -11.32
N SER A 126 -13.06 -2.68 -10.12
CA SER A 126 -12.28 -3.87 -9.72
C SER A 126 -13.15 -5.00 -9.15
N HIS A 127 -14.48 -4.86 -9.16
CA HIS A 127 -15.43 -5.82 -8.60
C HIS A 127 -15.18 -6.19 -7.12
N VAL A 128 -14.67 -5.24 -6.33
CA VAL A 128 -14.51 -5.37 -4.88
C VAL A 128 -15.40 -4.36 -4.16
N SER A 129 -15.87 -4.69 -2.97
CA SER A 129 -16.64 -3.76 -2.14
C SER A 129 -15.72 -2.71 -1.52
N VAL A 130 -16.31 -1.64 -1.00
CA VAL A 130 -15.60 -0.71 -0.10
C VAL A 130 -15.02 -1.50 1.08
N PRO A 131 -13.74 -1.33 1.43
CA PRO A 131 -13.14 -2.02 2.56
C PRO A 131 -13.74 -1.56 3.88
N GLN A 132 -13.79 -2.45 4.87
CA GLN A 132 -14.35 -2.14 6.17
C GLN A 132 -13.56 -1.03 6.87
N GLY A 133 -14.27 -0.04 7.43
CA GLY A 133 -13.67 1.00 8.26
C GLY A 133 -12.99 2.13 7.50
N VAL A 134 -13.01 2.12 6.15
CA VAL A 134 -12.36 3.18 5.36
C VAL A 134 -12.95 4.57 5.63
N PRO A 135 -14.27 4.80 5.54
CA PRO A 135 -14.82 6.14 5.75
C PRO A 135 -14.42 6.77 7.09
N GLU A 136 -14.32 5.96 8.13
CA GLU A 136 -13.96 6.39 9.49
C GLU A 136 -12.46 6.64 9.68
N ARG A 137 -11.60 6.02 8.85
CA ARG A 137 -10.14 6.02 9.00
C ARG A 137 -9.40 6.89 7.99
N LEU A 138 -10.07 7.39 6.95
CA LEU A 138 -9.43 8.19 5.90
C LEU A 138 -8.62 9.37 6.44
N GLY A 139 -9.16 10.13 7.39
CA GLY A 139 -8.44 11.26 7.98
C GLY A 139 -7.15 10.85 8.69
N ALA A 140 -7.13 9.68 9.36
CA ALA A 140 -5.94 9.14 10.01
C ALA A 140 -4.91 8.66 8.98
N ILE A 141 -5.36 7.95 7.94
CA ILE A 141 -4.50 7.50 6.82
C ILE A 141 -3.88 8.72 6.14
N ARG A 142 -4.68 9.72 5.79
CA ARG A 142 -4.24 10.95 5.12
C ARG A 142 -3.19 11.68 5.95
N GLY A 143 -3.46 11.92 7.24
CA GLY A 143 -2.51 12.61 8.12
C GLY A 143 -1.16 11.91 8.21
N ALA A 144 -1.16 10.57 8.31
CA ALA A 144 0.08 9.79 8.36
C ALA A 144 0.85 9.80 7.02
N ILE A 145 0.14 9.72 5.90
CA ILE A 145 0.74 9.80 4.56
C ILE A 145 1.31 11.20 4.31
N ASP A 146 0.58 12.26 4.63
CA ASP A 146 1.04 13.65 4.45
C ASP A 146 2.32 13.90 5.26
N GLU A 147 2.35 13.47 6.52
CA GLU A 147 3.55 13.56 7.36
C GLU A 147 4.74 12.80 6.75
N PHE A 148 4.52 11.58 6.28
CA PHE A 148 5.58 10.80 5.62
C PHE A 148 6.06 11.45 4.32
N CYS A 149 5.13 11.95 3.49
CA CYS A 149 5.45 12.63 2.24
C CYS A 149 6.30 13.88 2.48
N ASP A 150 5.99 14.68 3.49
CA ASP A 150 6.77 15.85 3.88
C ASP A 150 8.20 15.46 4.29
N GLN A 151 8.34 14.44 5.14
CA GLN A 151 9.65 13.94 5.56
C GLN A 151 10.45 13.37 4.38
N TRP A 152 9.79 12.61 3.52
CA TRP A 152 10.41 12.00 2.34
C TRP A 152 10.86 13.05 1.33
N ALA A 153 10.07 14.09 1.10
CA ALA A 153 10.40 15.19 0.20
C ALA A 153 11.65 15.93 0.67
N ALA A 154 11.76 16.20 1.97
CA ALA A 154 12.90 16.88 2.58
C ALA A 154 14.18 16.02 2.65
N ALA A 155 14.05 14.70 2.60
CA ALA A 155 15.17 13.78 2.77
C ALA A 155 16.11 13.75 1.54
N PRO A 156 17.44 13.68 1.75
CA PRO A 156 18.39 13.48 0.66
C PRO A 156 18.30 12.05 0.10
N GLU A 157 18.87 11.85 -1.10
CA GLU A 157 19.13 10.49 -1.60
C GLU A 157 19.99 9.71 -0.59
N GLY A 158 19.70 8.41 -0.43
CA GLY A 158 20.31 7.53 0.55
C GLY A 158 19.68 7.59 1.95
N ALA A 159 18.75 8.52 2.20
CA ALA A 159 17.97 8.50 3.44
C ALA A 159 17.12 7.23 3.53
N MET A 160 17.05 6.66 4.74
CA MET A 160 16.34 5.42 5.03
C MET A 160 15.25 5.66 6.06
N PHE A 161 14.05 5.19 5.74
CA PHE A 161 12.87 5.25 6.59
C PHE A 161 12.52 3.83 7.03
N VAL A 162 12.44 3.63 8.34
CA VAL A 162 12.13 2.32 8.93
C VAL A 162 10.70 2.33 9.43
N LEU A 163 9.89 1.42 8.91
CA LEU A 163 8.48 1.24 9.23
C LEU A 163 8.31 -0.12 9.92
N GLU A 164 7.56 -0.13 11.02
CA GLU A 164 7.33 -1.33 11.82
C GLU A 164 5.92 -1.87 11.55
N TRP A 165 5.87 -2.97 10.80
CA TRP A 165 4.63 -3.69 10.57
C TRP A 165 4.29 -4.54 11.80
N PRO A 166 3.09 -4.37 12.40
CA PRO A 166 2.72 -5.12 13.58
C PRO A 166 2.70 -6.62 13.25
N ASP A 167 3.41 -7.41 14.05
CA ASP A 167 3.22 -8.85 13.99
C ASP A 167 1.77 -9.12 14.40
N GLY A 168 1.04 -9.98 13.68
CA GLY A 168 -0.37 -10.33 13.93
C GLY A 168 -0.67 -10.95 15.31
N LYS A 169 0.25 -10.81 16.27
CA LYS A 169 0.14 -11.07 17.70
C LYS A 169 0.21 -9.74 18.47
N GLY A 170 -0.65 -8.79 18.17
CA GLY A 170 -0.76 -7.52 18.89
C GLY A 170 -2.23 -7.21 19.16
N ASP A 171 -2.64 -7.48 20.40
CA ASP A 171 -3.94 -7.29 21.05
C ASP A 171 -5.06 -6.60 20.25
N ARG A 172 -6.07 -7.40 19.91
CA ARG A 172 -7.46 -6.93 19.85
C ARG A 172 -7.86 -6.54 21.28
N ALA A 173 -7.77 -5.26 21.60
CA ALA A 173 -8.49 -4.66 22.72
C ALA A 173 -9.86 -4.16 22.23
#